data_AF-A0A8S4B1E0-F1
#
_entry.id   AF-A0A8S4B1E0-F1
#
_cell.length_a   1.000
_cell.length_b   1.000
_cell.length_c   1.000
_cell.angle_alpha   90.00
_cell.angle_beta   90.00
_cell.angle_gamma   90.00
#
_symmetry.space_group_name_H-M   'P 1'
#
loop_
_entity.id
_entity.type
_entity.pdbx_description
1 polymer ?
#
loop_
_entity_poly.entity_id
_entity_poly.type
_entity_poly.pdbx_seq_one_letter_code
_entity_poly.pdbx_strand_id
1 'polypeptide(L)'
;MSVVPHRDKTETSTISWEHFEQEGINMTGAAVCLLFLLSVCSACYISNCPIGGKRAIMDAPLRKCMSCGPGDRGRCFGPSICCGEGLGCLLGSPESIHCVEENYLLTPCQAGGRPCGSEGGRCAASGLCCDAESCTTDQSCLVDEDEDNQTSLFEGSDPSDIILRLLRLAGHNSHRTHQ
;
A
#
# COMPACT_ATOMS: atom_id res chain seq x y z
N MET A 1 77.64 -54.82 -31.31
CA MET A 1 77.86 -54.76 -29.86
C MET A 1 77.25 -53.49 -29.32
N SER A 2 76.22 -53.64 -28.49
CA SER A 2 75.73 -52.57 -27.61
C SER A 2 76.74 -52.32 -26.49
N VAL A 3 76.80 -51.09 -25.97
CA VAL A 3 76.56 -50.72 -24.55
C VAL A 3 76.88 -49.23 -24.33
N VAL A 4 75.86 -48.56 -23.79
CA VAL A 4 75.65 -47.21 -23.19
C VAL A 4 76.52 -47.05 -21.90
N PRO A 5 76.61 -45.94 -21.09
CA PRO A 5 76.04 -44.56 -21.09
C PRO A 5 77.05 -43.40 -20.82
N HIS A 6 76.63 -42.14 -20.96
CA HIS A 6 76.61 -41.19 -19.83
C HIS A 6 75.63 -40.05 -20.11
N ARG A 7 74.72 -39.82 -19.17
CA ARG A 7 73.64 -38.83 -19.19
C ARG A 7 74.11 -37.68 -18.31
N ASP A 8 74.16 -36.44 -18.80
CA ASP A 8 74.08 -35.28 -17.92
C ASP A 8 73.70 -33.99 -18.67
N LYS A 9 73.15 -33.05 -17.89
CA LYS A 9 72.65 -31.68 -18.17
C LYS A 9 71.13 -31.52 -18.14
N THR A 10 70.61 -31.63 -16.91
CA THR A 10 69.49 -30.86 -16.37
C THR A 10 69.86 -29.37 -16.19
N GLU A 11 68.85 -28.51 -16.00
CA GLU A 11 68.90 -27.05 -15.74
C GLU A 11 68.92 -26.12 -16.97
N THR A 12 67.77 -25.94 -17.61
CA THR A 12 67.42 -24.62 -18.20
C THR A 12 65.93 -24.44 -18.54
N SER A 13 65.09 -25.48 -18.42
CA SER A 13 63.74 -25.45 -19.01
C SER A 13 62.58 -25.12 -18.06
N THR A 14 62.84 -24.72 -16.81
CA THR A 14 61.78 -24.55 -15.79
C THR A 14 61.39 -23.09 -15.56
N ILE A 15 62.24 -22.11 -15.88
CA ILE A 15 62.00 -20.68 -15.56
C ILE A 15 60.99 -20.03 -16.53
N SER A 16 60.82 -20.56 -17.74
CA SER A 16 59.95 -19.96 -18.77
C SER A 16 58.46 -20.31 -18.63
N TRP A 17 58.10 -21.36 -17.88
CA TRP A 17 56.70 -21.79 -17.72
C TRP A 17 56.02 -21.07 -16.56
N GLU A 18 56.74 -20.80 -15.46
CA GLU A 18 56.19 -20.10 -14.28
C GLU A 18 55.92 -18.61 -14.55
N HIS A 19 56.71 -17.95 -15.39
CA HIS A 19 56.49 -16.53 -15.75
C HIS A 19 55.35 -16.32 -16.76
N PHE A 20 55.08 -17.30 -17.64
CA PHE A 20 53.98 -17.23 -18.61
C PHE A 20 52.63 -17.60 -17.99
N GLU A 21 52.62 -18.48 -16.98
CA GLU A 21 51.43 -18.76 -16.16
C GLU A 21 51.05 -17.57 -15.26
N GLN A 22 52.02 -16.75 -14.82
CA GLN A 22 51.73 -15.61 -13.94
C GLN A 22 50.92 -14.48 -14.64
N GLU A 23 51.16 -14.19 -15.92
CA GLU A 23 50.38 -13.18 -16.66
C GLU A 23 49.06 -13.73 -17.24
N GLY A 24 49.01 -15.03 -17.54
CA GLY A 24 47.81 -15.72 -17.99
C GLY A 24 46.75 -15.88 -16.89
N ILE A 25 47.17 -16.14 -15.65
CA ILE A 25 46.29 -16.26 -14.47
C ILE A 25 45.70 -14.90 -14.09
N ASN A 26 46.45 -13.81 -14.25
CA ASN A 26 45.96 -12.46 -13.98
C ASN A 26 44.90 -12.01 -15.00
N MET A 27 45.10 -12.33 -16.29
CA MET A 27 44.15 -11.97 -17.35
C MET A 27 42.90 -12.86 -17.35
N THR A 28 43.04 -14.16 -17.09
CA THR A 28 41.90 -15.08 -16.93
C THR A 28 41.16 -14.86 -15.61
N GLY A 29 41.87 -14.58 -14.52
CA GLY A 29 41.28 -14.22 -13.23
C GLY A 29 40.49 -12.92 -13.30
N ALA A 30 41.04 -11.88 -13.94
CA ALA A 30 40.32 -10.63 -14.17
C ALA A 30 39.07 -10.84 -15.02
N ALA A 31 39.15 -11.66 -16.08
CA ALA A 31 38.01 -11.99 -16.93
C ALA A 31 36.92 -12.75 -16.14
N VAL A 32 37.29 -13.73 -15.32
CA VAL A 32 36.35 -14.49 -14.47
C VAL A 32 35.71 -13.57 -13.42
N CYS A 33 36.48 -12.70 -12.78
CA CYS A 33 35.96 -11.70 -11.84
C CYS A 33 34.98 -10.73 -12.52
N LEU A 34 35.30 -10.23 -13.71
CA LEU A 34 34.42 -9.34 -14.47
C LEU A 34 33.11 -10.05 -14.88
N LEU A 35 33.19 -11.30 -15.33
CA LEU A 35 32.00 -12.10 -15.67
C LEU A 35 31.12 -12.36 -14.43
N PHE A 36 31.73 -12.61 -13.27
CA PHE A 36 31.01 -12.80 -12.01
C PHE A 36 30.34 -11.51 -11.54
N LEU A 37 31.04 -10.38 -11.61
CA LEU A 37 30.49 -9.06 -11.30
C LEU A 37 29.35 -8.68 -12.25
N LEU A 38 29.48 -8.93 -13.56
CA LEU A 38 28.42 -8.69 -14.53
C LEU A 38 27.19 -9.59 -14.28
N SER A 39 27.42 -10.86 -13.91
CA SER A 39 26.35 -11.78 -13.53
C SER A 39 25.62 -11.31 -12.27
N VAL A 40 26.34 -10.95 -11.21
CA VAL A 40 25.76 -10.41 -9.97
C VAL A 40 25.05 -9.07 -10.23
N CYS A 41 25.64 -8.19 -11.03
CA CYS A 41 25.01 -6.94 -11.44
C CYS A 41 23.74 -7.20 -12.25
N SER A 42 23.70 -8.18 -13.15
CA SER A 42 22.48 -8.52 -13.91
C SER A 42 21.40 -9.16 -13.03
N ALA A 43 21.78 -9.95 -12.03
CA ALA A 43 20.86 -10.56 -11.07
C ALA A 43 20.33 -9.53 -10.04
N CYS A 44 21.11 -8.49 -9.72
CA CYS A 44 20.69 -7.36 -8.89
C CYS A 44 20.10 -6.19 -9.68
N TYR A 45 20.17 -6.22 -11.02
CA TYR A 45 19.52 -5.25 -11.90
C TYR A 45 18.04 -5.61 -12.00
N ILE A 46 17.30 -5.25 -10.96
CA ILE A 46 15.84 -5.26 -10.98
C ILE A 46 15.41 -4.19 -12.00
N SER A 47 15.24 -4.59 -13.25
CA SER A 47 14.72 -3.73 -14.34
C SER A 47 13.28 -3.28 -14.11
N ASN A 48 12.60 -3.88 -13.13
CA ASN A 48 11.22 -3.60 -12.74
C ASN A 48 11.16 -3.24 -11.25
N CYS A 49 11.88 -2.20 -10.83
CA CYS A 49 11.59 -1.62 -9.52
C CYS A 49 10.22 -0.93 -9.65
N PRO A 50 9.17 -1.38 -8.93
CA PRO A 50 7.93 -0.62 -8.88
C PRO A 50 8.23 0.77 -8.36
N ILE A 51 7.54 1.77 -8.92
CA ILE A 51 7.77 3.17 -8.59
C ILE A 51 7.34 3.37 -7.12
N GLY A 52 8.31 3.37 -6.21
CA GLY A 52 8.00 3.37 -4.77
C GLY A 52 9.06 2.66 -3.92
N GLY A 53 10.22 3.30 -3.75
CA GLY A 53 11.09 2.94 -2.62
C GLY A 53 10.35 3.15 -1.30
N LYS A 54 10.74 2.41 -0.23
CA LYS A 54 10.09 2.31 1.10
C LYS A 54 9.64 3.63 1.80
N ARG A 55 9.94 4.80 1.24
CA ARG A 55 9.71 6.12 1.83
C ARG A 55 8.97 7.12 0.91
N ALA A 56 8.67 6.76 -0.33
CA ALA A 56 8.15 7.73 -1.31
C ALA A 56 6.62 7.91 -1.28
N ILE A 57 5.87 7.03 -0.61
CA ILE A 57 4.41 6.97 -0.74
C ILE A 57 3.63 7.34 0.54
N MET A 58 4.30 7.52 1.68
CA MET A 58 3.59 7.58 2.97
C MET A 58 2.92 8.94 3.28
N ASP A 59 3.22 10.01 2.54
CA ASP A 59 2.73 11.37 2.87
C ASP A 59 1.93 12.07 1.76
N ALA A 60 1.66 11.37 0.65
CA ALA A 60 0.77 11.92 -0.38
C ALA A 60 -0.69 11.58 -0.04
N PRO A 61 -1.63 12.55 -0.10
CA PRO A 61 -3.06 12.26 0.02
C PRO A 61 -3.47 11.17 -0.97
N LEU A 62 -3.93 10.03 -0.44
CA LEU A 62 -4.38 8.89 -1.24
C LEU A 62 -5.56 9.32 -2.12
N ARG A 63 -5.50 8.99 -3.41
CA ARG A 63 -6.64 9.24 -4.31
C ARG A 63 -7.84 8.41 -3.88
N LYS A 64 -9.05 8.90 -4.13
CA LYS A 64 -10.26 8.08 -3.99
C LYS A 64 -10.26 7.02 -5.09
N CYS A 65 -10.67 5.79 -4.75
CA CYS A 65 -10.87 4.76 -5.75
C CYS A 65 -11.96 5.17 -6.75
N MET A 66 -11.93 4.57 -7.94
CA MET A 66 -12.86 4.87 -9.02
C MET A 66 -14.33 4.63 -8.64
N SER A 67 -15.22 5.31 -9.35
CA SER A 67 -16.66 5.11 -9.20
C SER A 67 -17.10 3.80 -9.86
N CYS A 68 -18.18 3.24 -9.34
CA CYS A 68 -18.79 2.01 -9.86
C CYS A 68 -20.30 2.02 -9.54
N GLY A 69 -21.02 1.01 -10.01
CA GLY A 69 -22.45 0.90 -9.70
C GLY A 69 -23.36 1.76 -10.58
N PRO A 70 -24.68 1.62 -10.41
CA PRO A 70 -25.68 2.37 -11.18
C PRO A 70 -25.53 3.88 -10.97
N GLY A 71 -25.21 4.60 -12.06
CA GLY A 71 -25.05 6.06 -12.04
C GLY A 71 -23.83 6.56 -11.26
N ASP A 72 -22.75 5.76 -11.20
CA ASP A 72 -21.47 6.14 -10.56
C ASP A 72 -21.60 6.51 -9.08
N ARG A 73 -22.64 5.98 -8.41
CA ARG A 73 -22.96 6.26 -7.01
C ARG A 73 -22.12 5.46 -6.02
N GLY A 74 -21.48 4.39 -6.48
CA GLY A 74 -20.60 3.54 -5.68
C GLY A 74 -19.13 3.88 -5.86
N ARG A 75 -18.30 3.22 -5.05
CA ARG A 75 -16.83 3.23 -5.11
C ARG A 75 -16.30 1.81 -4.97
N CYS A 76 -15.17 1.56 -5.61
CA CYS A 76 -14.50 0.27 -5.51
C CYS A 76 -13.83 0.11 -4.15
N PHE A 77 -14.13 -1.00 -3.48
CA PHE A 77 -13.47 -1.43 -2.24
C PHE A 77 -12.50 -2.59 -2.50
N GLY A 78 -12.75 -3.35 -3.57
CA GLY A 78 -11.91 -4.44 -4.06
C GLY A 78 -12.20 -4.71 -5.55
N PRO A 79 -11.47 -5.62 -6.21
CA PRO A 79 -11.59 -5.86 -7.65
C PRO A 79 -12.96 -6.38 -8.09
N SER A 80 -13.73 -6.94 -7.17
CA SER A 80 -15.08 -7.47 -7.37
C SER A 80 -16.09 -6.88 -6.38
N ILE A 81 -15.77 -5.76 -5.71
CA ILE A 81 -16.60 -5.16 -4.65
C ILE A 81 -16.86 -3.70 -4.96
N CYS A 82 -18.13 -3.37 -5.18
CA CYS A 82 -18.61 -2.01 -5.39
C CYS A 82 -19.60 -1.64 -4.29
N CYS A 83 -19.37 -0.54 -3.57
CA CYS A 83 -20.24 -0.11 -2.48
C CYS A 83 -20.59 1.37 -2.55
N GLY A 84 -21.79 1.75 -2.11
CA GLY A 84 -22.22 3.14 -2.02
C GLY A 84 -23.34 3.34 -1.01
N GLU A 85 -23.41 4.55 -0.47
CA GLU A 85 -24.51 4.98 0.39
C GLU A 85 -25.86 4.86 -0.34
N GLY A 86 -26.81 4.14 0.26
CA GLY A 86 -28.12 3.83 -0.34
C GLY A 86 -28.10 2.77 -1.46
N LEU A 87 -26.94 2.45 -2.06
CA LEU A 87 -26.78 1.32 -2.98
C LEU A 87 -26.55 0.00 -2.22
N GLY A 88 -25.93 0.07 -1.04
CA GLY A 88 -25.38 -1.10 -0.36
C GLY A 88 -24.07 -1.54 -1.01
N CYS A 89 -23.79 -2.84 -0.99
CA CYS A 89 -22.61 -3.42 -1.62
C CYS A 89 -22.98 -4.51 -2.62
N LEU A 90 -22.38 -4.44 -3.79
CA LEU A 90 -22.52 -5.38 -4.89
C LEU A 90 -21.21 -6.16 -5.03
N LEU A 91 -21.27 -7.46 -4.77
CA LEU A 91 -20.11 -8.37 -4.84
C LEU A 91 -20.22 -9.26 -6.07
N GLY A 92 -19.16 -9.33 -6.87
CA GLY A 92 -19.09 -10.19 -8.07
C GLY A 92 -20.12 -9.82 -9.14
N SER A 93 -20.58 -8.57 -9.15
CA SER A 93 -21.61 -8.06 -10.06
C SER A 93 -20.98 -7.47 -11.32
N PRO A 94 -21.70 -7.39 -12.46
CA PRO A 94 -21.19 -6.69 -13.64
C PRO A 94 -20.88 -5.22 -13.35
N GLU A 95 -21.56 -4.61 -12.39
CA GLU A 95 -21.31 -3.24 -11.94
C GLU A 95 -19.96 -3.07 -11.22
N SER A 96 -19.38 -4.17 -10.70
CA SER A 96 -18.05 -4.19 -10.08
C SER A 96 -16.91 -4.43 -11.08
N ILE A 97 -17.21 -4.72 -12.35
CA ILE A 97 -16.19 -5.12 -13.35
C ILE A 97 -15.14 -4.03 -13.57
N HIS A 98 -15.52 -2.76 -13.43
CA HIS A 98 -14.59 -1.64 -13.55
C HIS A 98 -13.56 -1.62 -12.42
N CYS A 99 -13.88 -2.18 -11.25
CA CYS A 99 -12.99 -2.18 -10.10
C CYS A 99 -11.73 -3.01 -10.31
N VAL A 100 -11.71 -3.96 -11.26
CA VAL A 100 -10.48 -4.68 -11.63
C VAL A 100 -9.41 -3.74 -12.20
N GLU A 101 -9.82 -2.61 -12.79
CA GLU A 101 -8.92 -1.64 -13.39
C GLU A 101 -8.02 -0.97 -12.33
N GLU A 102 -8.50 -0.87 -11.08
CA GLU A 102 -7.70 -0.37 -9.96
C GLU A 102 -6.42 -1.19 -9.73
N ASN A 103 -6.41 -2.49 -10.06
CA ASN A 103 -5.22 -3.34 -9.92
C ASN A 103 -4.09 -2.96 -10.89
N TYR A 104 -4.42 -2.29 -12.00
CA TYR A 104 -3.44 -1.88 -13.00
C TYR A 104 -2.92 -0.45 -12.75
N LEU A 105 -3.54 0.29 -11.84
CA LEU A 105 -3.13 1.65 -11.48
C LEU A 105 -1.99 1.62 -10.47
N LEU A 106 -0.85 2.19 -10.86
CA LEU A 106 0.36 2.25 -10.00
C LEU A 106 0.25 3.18 -8.79
N THR A 107 -0.80 4.01 -8.75
CA THR A 107 -1.05 4.93 -7.63
C THR A 107 -2.02 4.27 -6.65
N PRO A 108 -1.71 4.17 -5.35
CA PRO A 108 -2.64 3.56 -4.41
C PRO A 108 -3.88 4.44 -4.24
N CYS A 109 -5.05 3.80 -4.12
CA CYS A 109 -6.29 4.48 -3.79
C CYS A 109 -6.80 4.06 -2.41
N GLN A 110 -7.68 4.88 -1.86
CA GLN A 110 -8.41 4.55 -0.65
C GLN A 110 -9.91 4.62 -0.94
N ALA A 111 -10.60 3.53 -0.63
CA ALA A 111 -12.04 3.54 -0.54
C ALA A 111 -12.46 4.52 0.58
N GLY A 112 -13.58 5.21 0.40
CA GLY A 112 -14.07 6.17 1.38
C GLY A 112 -14.46 5.53 2.71
N GLY A 113 -15.00 6.34 3.61
CA GLY A 113 -15.53 5.85 4.88
C GLY A 113 -14.49 5.77 6.00
N ARG A 114 -15.03 5.61 7.20
CA ARG A 114 -14.31 5.47 8.46
C ARG A 114 -13.74 4.04 8.60
N PRO A 115 -12.57 3.87 9.22
CA PRO A 115 -12.01 2.54 9.45
C PRO A 115 -12.91 1.72 10.37
N CYS A 116 -12.98 0.41 10.13
CA CYS A 116 -13.74 -0.57 10.90
C CYS A 116 -13.03 -1.93 10.89
N GLY A 117 -13.40 -2.81 11.81
CA GLY A 117 -12.76 -4.11 12.00
C GLY A 117 -11.26 -4.05 12.37
N SER A 118 -10.61 -5.22 12.41
CA SER A 118 -9.17 -5.37 12.68
C SER A 118 -8.31 -5.40 11.41
N GLU A 119 -8.88 -5.80 10.28
CA GLU A 119 -8.16 -6.11 9.03
C GLU A 119 -7.95 -4.88 8.12
N GLY A 120 -8.09 -3.67 8.65
CA GLY A 120 -8.01 -2.44 7.84
C GLY A 120 -9.21 -2.20 6.94
N GLY A 121 -10.37 -2.79 7.28
CA GLY A 121 -11.63 -2.55 6.61
C GLY A 121 -12.13 -1.12 6.77
N ARG A 122 -13.09 -0.73 5.93
CA ARG A 122 -13.73 0.58 5.96
C ARG A 122 -15.23 0.47 5.77
N CYS A 123 -15.97 1.38 6.41
CA CYS A 123 -17.41 1.43 6.31
C CYS A 123 -17.83 1.80 4.89
N ALA A 124 -18.43 0.85 4.20
CA ALA A 124 -18.75 0.95 2.78
C ALA A 124 -20.21 1.33 2.54
N ALA A 125 -21.09 0.94 3.46
CA ALA A 125 -22.49 1.30 3.55
C ALA A 125 -22.96 1.22 5.01
N SER A 126 -24.18 1.67 5.30
CA SER A 126 -24.75 1.63 6.66
C SER A 126 -24.74 0.20 7.22
N GLY A 127 -23.99 0.02 8.30
CA GLY A 127 -23.83 -1.26 8.99
C GLY A 127 -22.93 -2.28 8.29
N LEU A 128 -22.17 -1.89 7.25
CA LEU A 128 -21.31 -2.82 6.51
C LEU A 128 -19.85 -2.34 6.47
N CYS A 129 -18.96 -3.18 7.00
CA CYS A 129 -17.51 -3.02 6.96
C CYS A 129 -16.93 -3.88 5.84
N CYS A 130 -16.19 -3.28 4.90
CA CYS A 130 -15.58 -4.00 3.78
C CYS A 130 -14.07 -3.80 3.73
N ASP A 131 -13.37 -4.87 3.39
CA ASP A 131 -11.99 -4.86 2.92
C ASP A 131 -11.93 -5.16 1.41
N ALA A 132 -10.75 -5.44 0.89
CA ALA A 132 -10.55 -5.70 -0.54
C ALA A 132 -11.15 -7.05 -1.01
N GLU A 133 -11.41 -7.98 -0.09
CA GLU A 133 -11.81 -9.35 -0.38
C GLU A 133 -13.26 -9.64 0.03
N SER A 134 -13.75 -8.99 1.10
CA SER A 134 -15.06 -9.29 1.66
C SER A 134 -15.73 -8.11 2.38
N CYS A 135 -17.02 -8.27 2.65
CA CYS A 135 -17.82 -7.36 3.45
C CYS A 135 -18.50 -8.13 4.58
N THR A 136 -18.51 -7.54 5.78
CA THR A 136 -19.16 -8.08 6.97
C THR A 136 -20.03 -7.02 7.62
N THR A 137 -21.05 -7.44 8.35
CA THR A 137 -21.90 -6.52 9.11
C THR A 137 -21.14 -6.03 10.34
N ASP A 138 -21.12 -4.72 10.56
CA ASP A 138 -20.45 -4.08 11.69
C ASP A 138 -21.31 -2.93 12.22
N GLN A 139 -21.69 -2.99 13.50
CA GLN A 139 -22.45 -1.92 14.14
C GLN A 139 -21.72 -0.58 14.13
N SER A 140 -20.39 -0.58 14.12
CA SER A 140 -19.59 0.66 14.02
C SER A 140 -19.77 1.37 12.68
N CYS A 141 -20.36 0.72 11.67
CA CYS A 141 -20.67 1.35 10.40
C CYS A 141 -22.13 1.82 10.29
N LEU A 142 -22.94 1.66 11.34
CA LEU A 142 -24.25 2.29 11.37
C LEU A 142 -24.05 3.81 11.48
N VAL A 143 -24.71 4.53 10.59
CA VAL A 143 -24.86 5.98 10.71
C VAL A 143 -25.95 6.17 11.75
N ASP A 144 -25.56 6.53 12.98
CA ASP A 144 -26.49 7.08 13.93
C ASP A 144 -26.95 8.42 13.36
N GLU A 145 -28.25 8.61 13.13
CA GLU A 145 -28.84 9.86 12.62
C GLU A 145 -28.76 11.02 13.64
N ASP A 146 -27.76 11.01 14.53
CA ASP A 146 -27.55 11.97 15.62
C ASP A 146 -26.20 12.73 15.52
N GLU A 147 -25.56 12.77 14.35
CA GLU A 147 -24.40 13.65 14.09
C GLU A 147 -24.54 14.49 12.81
N ASP A 148 -25.74 15.02 12.55
CA ASP A 148 -25.85 16.27 11.80
C ASP A 148 -25.57 17.45 12.75
N ASN A 149 -24.53 18.22 12.41
CA ASN A 149 -24.23 19.59 12.88
C ASN A 149 -23.13 19.80 13.94
N GLN A 150 -21.93 19.24 13.75
CA GLN A 150 -20.71 19.80 14.35
C GLN A 150 -19.53 19.82 13.37
N THR A 151 -19.71 20.41 12.18
CA THR A 151 -18.57 20.89 11.37
C THR A 151 -18.99 22.10 10.53
N SER A 152 -19.17 23.26 11.18
CA SER A 152 -19.01 24.62 10.59
C SER A 152 -19.59 25.78 11.43
N LEU A 153 -19.83 25.63 12.74
CA LEU A 153 -20.27 26.75 13.58
C LEU A 153 -19.22 27.18 14.60
N PHE A 154 -18.05 27.57 14.09
CA PHE A 154 -17.10 28.42 14.81
C PHE A 154 -16.88 29.71 14.02
N GLU A 155 -17.93 30.50 13.82
CA GLU A 155 -17.74 31.93 13.61
C GLU A 155 -18.99 32.70 14.06
N GLY A 156 -18.84 33.50 15.12
CA GLY A 156 -19.83 34.45 15.61
C GLY A 156 -20.84 33.90 16.63
N SER A 157 -20.46 33.86 17.91
CA SER A 157 -21.42 33.59 18.99
C SER A 157 -22.16 34.89 19.31
N ASP A 158 -23.41 34.98 18.85
CA ASP A 158 -24.35 36.05 19.21
C ASP A 158 -24.77 35.90 20.70
N PRO A 159 -24.78 36.98 21.49
CA PRO A 159 -25.06 36.93 22.93
C PRO A 159 -26.49 36.47 23.27
N SER A 160 -27.41 36.44 22.29
CA SER A 160 -28.78 35.95 22.44
C SER A 160 -28.89 34.44 22.65
N ASP A 161 -27.95 33.64 22.12
CA ASP A 161 -28.01 32.17 22.22
C ASP A 161 -27.66 31.66 23.63
N ILE A 162 -26.75 32.38 24.29
CA ILE A 162 -26.37 32.10 25.68
C ILE A 162 -27.54 32.42 26.62
N ILE A 163 -28.25 33.51 26.36
CA ILE A 163 -29.43 33.92 27.13
C ILE A 163 -30.57 32.89 26.98
N LEU A 164 -30.80 32.36 25.77
CA LEU A 164 -31.82 31.33 25.53
C LEU A 164 -31.50 30.00 26.23
N ARG A 165 -30.22 29.61 26.27
CA ARG A 165 -29.78 28.41 27.01
C ARG A 165 -29.95 28.57 28.52
N LEU A 166 -29.65 29.75 29.06
CA LEU A 166 -29.86 30.06 30.49
C LEU A 166 -31.35 30.12 30.86
N LEU A 167 -32.22 30.66 30.00
CA LEU A 167 -33.67 30.69 30.24
C LEU A 167 -34.30 29.29 30.25
N ARG A 168 -33.82 28.37 29.40
CA ARG A 168 -34.26 26.96 29.43
C ARG A 168 -33.82 26.23 30.70
N LEU A 169 -32.62 26.52 31.21
CA LEU A 169 -32.13 25.96 32.47
C LEU A 169 -32.90 26.52 33.68
N ALA A 170 -33.28 27.80 33.65
CA ALA A 170 -34.09 28.41 34.70
C ALA A 170 -35.55 27.94 34.71
N GLY A 171 -36.13 27.63 33.54
CA GLY A 171 -37.52 27.16 33.39
C GLY A 171 -37.81 25.78 33.98
N HIS A 172 -36.79 24.97 34.26
CA HIS A 172 -36.95 23.61 34.82
C HIS A 172 -37.04 23.56 36.35
N ASN A 173 -36.92 24.70 37.06
CA ASN A 173 -36.92 24.71 38.54
C ASN A 173 -38.23 25.18 39.20
N SER A 174 -39.33 25.33 38.44
CA SER A 174 -40.59 25.87 38.98
C SER A 174 -41.71 24.83 39.19
N HIS A 175 -41.37 23.58 39.51
CA HIS A 175 -42.42 22.61 39.89
C HIS A 175 -41.98 21.56 40.92
N ARG A 176 -41.38 21.97 42.05
CA ARG A 176 -41.38 21.11 43.24
C ARG A 176 -41.05 21.82 44.56
N THR A 177 -41.89 22.75 45.02
CA THR A 177 -41.93 23.13 46.44
C THR A 177 -43.22 23.88 46.77
N HIS A 178 -44.25 23.16 47.23
CA HIS A 178 -45.02 23.47 48.45
C HIS A 178 -46.18 22.48 48.61
N GLN A 179 -46.12 21.76 49.74
CA GLN A 179 -47.21 21.33 50.63
C GLN A 179 -48.45 20.63 50.05
#